data_AF-A2F912-F1
#
_entry.id   AF-A2F912-F1
#
_cell.length_a   1.000
_cell.length_b   1.000
_cell.length_c   1.000
_cell.angle_alpha   90.00
_cell.angle_beta   90.00
_cell.angle_gamma   90.00
#
_symmetry.space_group_name_H-M   'P 1'
#
loop_
_entity.id
_entity.type
_entity.pdbx_description
1 polymer ?
#
loop_
_entity_poly.entity_id
_entity_poly.type
_entity_poly.pdbx_seq_one_letter_code
_entity_poly.pdbx_strand_id
1 'polypeptide(L)'
;MIRNMLTFGNLTYRVPLTISPRDAFPECTIVQTVQNIGIPRIYPLKNNELFCLVGSCMIAGKGDYEGTTAVPVNKSGKVEFIKSDPIKNLLVSLGQLNTIAESIPVTKIECLSSDGCRVQYMGVTPSVYLKYDEKILGIRTHNTVGFKTIVSTLRKGNIKLGVSTSYELEDDKSVDTKRIIAHGIISTPDLKKGTFKREKYADFALKVNTSKLNNHKERSGTLPEATSYQLISGLNYAESEDYSPGSSIKISGSTTINWEPSKNEAQLENDAEWYYPEVSATLSTSGGAYTKDNINQKYPGDGSSAGVIVAVVVICMLVACIIIGVVIYFMKKKKADSYNEV
;
A
#
# COMPACT_ATOMS: atom_id res chain seq x y z
N MET A 1 20.87 -13.30 3.45
CA MET A 1 19.43 -13.00 3.62
C MET A 1 19.17 -12.86 5.12
N ILE A 2 19.47 -11.70 5.69
CA ILE A 2 19.42 -11.48 7.15
C ILE A 2 17.98 -11.09 7.51
N ARG A 3 17.25 -12.03 8.12
CA ARG A 3 15.99 -11.77 8.82
C ARG A 3 16.34 -10.92 10.05
N ASN A 4 16.12 -9.61 9.99
CA ASN A 4 16.05 -8.80 11.20
C ASN A 4 14.73 -9.15 11.90
N MET A 5 14.79 -10.15 12.78
CA MET A 5 13.76 -10.44 13.77
C MET A 5 13.71 -9.28 14.75
N LEU A 6 12.64 -8.48 14.69
CA LEU A 6 12.15 -7.79 15.86
C LEU A 6 11.63 -8.89 16.80
N THR A 7 12.37 -9.18 17.88
CA THR A 7 11.90 -10.05 18.95
C THR A 7 10.81 -9.32 19.73
N PHE A 8 9.57 -9.42 19.26
CA PHE A 8 8.38 -9.19 20.07
C PHE A 8 8.17 -10.43 20.94
N GLY A 9 8.07 -10.27 22.26
CA GLY A 9 8.10 -11.36 23.24
C GLY A 9 7.09 -12.47 22.98
N ASN A 10 7.43 -13.71 23.35
CA ASN A 10 6.60 -14.94 23.41
C ASN A 10 5.43 -15.09 22.40
N LEU A 11 5.51 -14.49 21.22
CA LEU A 11 4.57 -14.70 20.14
C LEU A 11 5.01 -15.98 19.43
N THR A 12 4.23 -17.05 19.61
CA THR A 12 4.40 -18.28 18.86
C THR A 12 4.15 -17.97 17.38
N TYR A 13 5.23 -17.84 16.62
CA TYR A 13 5.18 -17.75 15.17
C TYR A 13 4.59 -19.05 14.62
N ARG A 14 3.32 -19.03 14.22
CA ARG A 14 2.82 -20.10 13.35
C ARG A 14 3.58 -19.97 12.04
N VAL A 15 4.33 -21.02 11.69
CA VAL A 15 5.02 -21.13 10.40
C VAL A 15 3.99 -20.80 9.31
N PRO A 16 4.27 -19.84 8.41
CA PRO A 16 3.35 -19.58 7.32
C PRO A 16 3.16 -20.89 6.57
N LEU A 17 1.90 -21.36 6.51
CA LEU A 17 1.54 -22.52 5.70
C LEU A 17 2.09 -22.26 4.29
N THR A 18 2.93 -23.16 3.80
CA THR A 18 3.40 -23.11 2.41
C THR A 18 2.19 -23.18 1.50
N ILE A 19 1.77 -22.03 0.99
CA ILE A 19 0.66 -21.92 0.06
C ILE A 19 1.16 -22.38 -1.30
N SER A 20 0.56 -23.44 -1.86
CA SER A 20 0.75 -23.76 -3.27
C SER A 20 -0.12 -22.81 -4.10
N PRO A 21 0.46 -22.06 -5.05
CA PRO A 21 -0.31 -21.16 -5.92
C PRO A 21 -1.41 -21.86 -6.70
N ARG A 22 -1.24 -23.17 -6.96
CA ARG A 22 -2.21 -24.03 -7.61
C ARG A 22 -3.44 -24.33 -6.74
N ASP A 23 -3.36 -24.12 -5.43
CA ASP A 23 -4.53 -24.24 -4.56
C ASP A 23 -5.51 -23.08 -4.80
N ALA A 24 -4.99 -21.92 -5.20
CA ALA A 24 -5.79 -20.77 -5.58
C ALA A 24 -6.28 -20.89 -7.04
N PHE A 25 -5.38 -21.22 -7.96
CA PHE A 25 -5.65 -21.33 -9.40
C PHE A 25 -5.00 -22.60 -9.97
N PRO A 26 -5.71 -23.74 -9.95
CA PRO A 26 -5.18 -25.01 -10.48
C PRO A 26 -4.74 -24.96 -11.94
N GLU A 27 -5.35 -24.06 -12.71
CA GLU A 27 -5.07 -23.83 -14.13
C GLU A 27 -3.74 -23.11 -14.41
N CYS A 28 -3.09 -22.53 -13.39
CA CYS A 28 -1.80 -21.85 -13.55
C CYS A 28 -0.65 -22.85 -13.71
N THR A 29 -0.16 -22.99 -14.94
CA THR A 29 1.03 -23.78 -15.27
C THR A 29 2.33 -23.01 -15.03
N ILE A 30 2.30 -21.69 -15.21
CA ILE A 30 3.44 -20.79 -15.04
C ILE A 30 3.26 -19.98 -13.76
N VAL A 31 4.24 -20.09 -12.86
CA VAL A 31 4.21 -19.44 -11.54
C VAL A 31 5.51 -18.68 -11.34
N GLN A 32 5.40 -17.40 -10.98
CA GLN A 32 6.52 -16.56 -10.59
C GLN A 32 6.30 -16.02 -9.19
N THR A 33 7.30 -16.22 -8.32
CA THR A 33 7.32 -15.52 -7.03
C THR A 33 7.82 -14.10 -7.26
N VAL A 34 7.04 -13.13 -6.80
CA VAL A 34 7.40 -11.73 -6.86
C VAL A 34 8.54 -11.49 -5.88
N GLN A 35 9.71 -11.14 -6.42
CA GLN A 35 10.92 -10.83 -5.67
C GLN A 35 11.32 -9.38 -5.93
N ASN A 36 12.07 -8.81 -4.99
CA ASN A 36 12.67 -7.46 -5.07
C ASN A 36 11.64 -6.34 -5.23
N ILE A 37 11.41 -5.60 -4.13
CA ILE A 37 10.48 -4.47 -4.11
C ILE A 37 10.97 -3.36 -5.05
N GLY A 38 10.07 -2.84 -5.87
CA GLY A 38 10.32 -1.71 -6.78
C GLY A 38 11.17 -2.01 -8.00
N ILE A 39 11.58 -3.27 -8.24
CA ILE A 39 12.37 -3.65 -9.43
C ILE A 39 11.45 -4.31 -10.46
N PRO A 40 11.18 -3.67 -11.60
CA PRO A 40 10.29 -4.21 -12.62
C PRO A 40 10.91 -5.38 -13.38
N ARG A 41 10.07 -6.32 -13.78
CA ARG A 41 10.38 -7.45 -14.67
C ARG A 41 9.30 -7.54 -15.74
N ILE A 42 9.63 -8.06 -16.91
CA ILE A 42 8.69 -8.26 -18.02
C ILE A 42 8.59 -9.74 -18.33
N TYR A 43 7.37 -10.23 -18.52
CA TYR A 43 7.07 -11.58 -18.93
C TYR A 43 6.20 -11.58 -20.19
N PRO A 44 6.64 -12.21 -21.30
CA PRO A 44 5.81 -12.39 -22.48
C PRO A 44 4.78 -13.50 -22.23
N LEU A 45 3.53 -13.27 -22.62
CA LEU A 45 2.40 -14.18 -22.43
C LEU A 45 1.71 -14.41 -23.77
N LYS A 46 1.51 -15.65 -24.19
CA LYS A 46 0.75 -15.97 -25.41
C LYS A 46 -0.75 -15.78 -25.17
N ASN A 47 -1.51 -15.68 -26.25
CA ASN A 47 -2.97 -15.67 -26.19
C ASN A 47 -3.50 -16.93 -25.46
N ASN A 48 -4.44 -16.74 -24.53
CA ASN A 48 -5.01 -17.77 -23.65
C ASN A 48 -4.00 -18.48 -22.72
N GLU A 49 -2.76 -18.01 -22.64
CA GLU A 49 -1.79 -18.51 -21.66
C GLU A 49 -2.03 -17.86 -20.30
N LEU A 50 -1.93 -18.66 -19.24
CA LEU A 50 -2.18 -18.22 -17.87
C LEU A 50 -0.88 -18.09 -17.09
N PHE A 51 -0.75 -16.97 -16.39
CA PHE A 51 0.43 -16.60 -15.64
C PHE A 51 0.05 -16.24 -14.20
N CYS A 52 0.66 -16.89 -13.22
CA CYS A 52 0.41 -16.61 -11.81
C CYS A 52 1.59 -15.90 -11.14
N LEU A 53 1.31 -14.80 -10.44
CA LEU A 53 2.24 -14.10 -9.56
C LEU A 53 1.94 -14.44 -8.10
N VAL A 54 2.98 -14.77 -7.32
CA VAL A 54 2.87 -15.02 -5.88
C VAL A 54 3.50 -13.86 -5.12
N GLY A 55 2.69 -13.13 -4.35
CA GLY A 55 3.11 -11.97 -3.57
C GLY A 55 2.46 -10.67 -4.01
N SER A 56 2.50 -9.70 -3.10
CA SER A 56 2.01 -8.34 -3.32
C SER A 56 2.80 -7.67 -4.47
N CYS A 57 2.12 -7.21 -5.51
CA CYS A 57 2.74 -6.70 -6.73
C CYS A 57 1.96 -5.57 -7.39
N MET A 58 2.69 -4.78 -8.18
CA MET A 58 2.14 -3.85 -9.15
C MET A 58 2.35 -4.44 -10.55
N ILE A 59 1.32 -4.41 -11.39
CA ILE A 59 1.23 -5.06 -12.69
C ILE A 59 0.85 -4.02 -13.74
N ALA A 60 1.43 -4.09 -14.92
CA ALA A 60 1.01 -3.37 -16.11
C ALA A 60 1.28 -4.25 -17.33
N GLY A 61 0.81 -3.87 -18.51
CA GLY A 61 1.12 -4.65 -19.70
C GLY A 61 0.88 -3.90 -21.00
N LYS A 62 1.50 -4.43 -22.05
CA LYS A 62 1.17 -4.12 -23.44
C LYS A 62 0.19 -5.18 -23.94
N GLY A 63 -0.95 -4.72 -24.45
CA GLY A 63 -2.11 -5.56 -24.79
C GLY A 63 -3.15 -5.57 -23.67
N ASP A 64 -4.35 -6.02 -24.01
CA ASP A 64 -5.44 -6.24 -23.06
C ASP A 64 -5.20 -7.53 -22.25
N TYR A 65 -5.25 -7.41 -20.92
CA TYR A 65 -5.18 -8.52 -19.99
C TYR A 65 -6.22 -8.37 -18.88
N GLU A 66 -6.56 -9.50 -18.26
CA GLU A 66 -7.36 -9.55 -17.04
C GLU A 66 -6.56 -10.14 -15.89
N GLY A 67 -6.80 -9.61 -14.69
CA GLY A 67 -6.21 -10.11 -13.46
C GLY A 67 -7.27 -10.57 -12.47
N THR A 68 -7.04 -11.70 -11.82
CA THR A 68 -7.83 -12.19 -10.69
C THR A 68 -6.92 -12.40 -9.50
N THR A 69 -7.21 -11.73 -8.37
CA THR A 69 -6.41 -11.87 -7.15
C THR A 69 -7.09 -12.80 -6.17
N ALA A 70 -6.34 -13.73 -5.59
CA ALA A 70 -6.75 -14.63 -4.52
C ALA A 70 -5.95 -14.34 -3.26
N VAL A 71 -6.61 -13.88 -2.19
CA VAL A 71 -5.98 -13.62 -0.89
C VAL A 71 -6.25 -14.79 0.04
N PRO A 72 -5.22 -15.42 0.63
CA PRO A 72 -5.40 -16.54 1.55
C PRO A 72 -5.99 -16.06 2.88
N VAL A 73 -6.99 -16.79 3.37
CA VAL A 73 -7.60 -16.60 4.68
C VAL A 73 -7.61 -17.92 5.44
N ASN A 74 -7.32 -17.88 6.74
CA ASN A 74 -7.42 -19.07 7.58
C ASN A 74 -8.83 -19.13 8.18
N LYS A 75 -9.62 -20.13 7.78
CA LYS A 75 -10.92 -20.43 8.37
C LYS A 75 -10.87 -21.80 9.02
N SER A 76 -11.03 -21.83 10.34
CA SER A 76 -11.11 -23.08 11.13
C SER A 76 -9.91 -24.01 10.91
N GLY A 77 -8.70 -23.45 10.73
CA GLY A 77 -7.47 -24.21 10.54
C GLY A 77 -7.20 -24.65 9.09
N LYS A 78 -8.10 -24.33 8.14
CA LYS A 78 -7.91 -24.55 6.71
C LYS A 78 -7.61 -23.24 5.99
N VAL A 79 -6.74 -23.30 4.98
CA VAL A 79 -6.49 -22.17 4.08
C VAL A 79 -7.59 -22.17 3.02
N GLU A 80 -8.35 -21.09 2.99
CA GLU A 80 -9.28 -20.76 1.90
C GLU A 80 -8.76 -19.53 1.16
N PHE A 81 -9.30 -19.28 -0.04
CA PHE A 81 -8.95 -18.09 -0.82
C PHE A 81 -10.18 -17.24 -1.06
N ILE A 82 -10.07 -15.95 -0.76
CA ILE A 82 -11.04 -14.94 -1.21
C ILE A 82 -10.56 -14.44 -2.57
N LYS A 83 -11.31 -14.74 -3.62
CA LYS A 83 -11.01 -14.32 -4.99
C LYS A 83 -11.74 -13.03 -5.32
N SER A 84 -11.06 -12.10 -6.01
CA SER A 84 -11.70 -10.97 -6.65
C SER A 84 -12.48 -11.42 -7.89
N ASP A 85 -13.36 -10.56 -8.39
CA ASP A 85 -13.80 -10.67 -9.79
C ASP A 85 -12.60 -10.43 -10.74
N PRO A 86 -12.67 -10.90 -11.99
CA PRO A 86 -11.71 -10.52 -13.03
C PRO A 86 -11.70 -9.00 -13.25
N ILE A 87 -10.51 -8.41 -13.28
CA ILE A 87 -10.32 -6.97 -13.47
C ILE A 87 -9.46 -6.75 -14.71
N LYS A 88 -10.05 -6.09 -15.72
CA LYS A 88 -9.32 -5.66 -16.91
C LYS A 88 -8.24 -4.65 -16.52
N ASN A 89 -7.02 -4.85 -17.00
CA ASN A 89 -5.87 -3.99 -16.74
C ASN A 89 -5.60 -3.76 -15.24
N LEU A 90 -5.66 -4.84 -14.45
CA LEU A 90 -5.31 -4.84 -13.03
C LEU A 90 -3.95 -4.16 -12.80
N LEU A 91 -3.90 -3.15 -11.94
CA LEU A 91 -2.68 -2.38 -11.67
C LEU A 91 -1.93 -2.89 -10.43
N VAL A 92 -2.66 -3.31 -9.40
CA VAL A 92 -2.06 -3.75 -8.13
C VAL A 92 -2.83 -4.92 -7.54
N SER A 93 -2.09 -5.89 -7.01
CA SER A 93 -2.58 -6.98 -6.17
C SER A 93 -1.85 -6.96 -4.83
N LEU A 94 -2.60 -6.85 -3.74
CA LEU A 94 -2.06 -6.70 -2.39
C LEU A 94 -2.52 -7.82 -1.48
N GLY A 95 -1.56 -8.34 -0.72
CA GLY A 95 -1.83 -9.09 0.49
C GLY A 95 -2.43 -8.23 1.59
N GLN A 96 -2.83 -8.88 2.67
CA GLN A 96 -3.33 -8.22 3.85
C GLN A 96 -2.50 -8.63 5.06
N LEU A 97 -2.15 -7.68 5.92
CA LEU A 97 -1.60 -7.99 7.24
C LEU A 97 -2.75 -7.93 8.25
N ASN A 98 -3.35 -9.09 8.51
CA ASN A 98 -4.35 -9.26 9.57
C ASN A 98 -3.72 -9.51 10.94
N THR A 99 -2.46 -9.93 10.95
CA THR A 99 -1.63 -10.15 12.14
C THR A 99 -0.19 -9.74 11.79
N ILE A 100 0.79 -10.18 12.59
CA ILE A 100 2.22 -10.02 12.28
C ILE A 100 2.61 -10.78 10.99
N ALA A 101 1.78 -11.73 10.52
CA ALA A 101 1.98 -12.43 9.27
C ALA A 101 1.19 -11.77 8.11
N GLU A 102 1.87 -11.55 6.98
CA GLU A 102 1.26 -11.15 5.71
C GLU A 102 0.57 -12.35 5.05
N SER A 103 -0.69 -12.17 4.67
CA SER A 103 -1.38 -13.04 3.72
C SER A 103 -0.82 -12.80 2.33
N ILE A 104 0.02 -13.70 1.85
CA ILE A 104 0.67 -13.61 0.52
C ILE A 104 -0.37 -13.92 -0.57
N PRO A 105 -0.77 -12.96 -1.43
CA PRO A 105 -1.77 -13.19 -2.45
C PRO A 105 -1.19 -14.01 -3.62
N VAL A 106 -2.08 -14.67 -4.36
CA VAL A 106 -1.79 -15.24 -5.68
C VAL A 106 -2.60 -14.46 -6.70
N THR A 107 -1.97 -14.01 -7.79
CA THR A 107 -2.65 -13.24 -8.84
C THR A 107 -2.56 -14.01 -10.14
N LYS A 108 -3.69 -14.45 -10.68
CA LYS A 108 -3.80 -15.00 -12.03
C LYS A 108 -3.89 -13.85 -13.02
N ILE A 109 -3.14 -13.93 -14.11
CA ILE A 109 -3.14 -13.00 -15.23
C ILE A 109 -3.42 -13.79 -16.50
N GLU A 110 -4.40 -13.32 -17.26
CA GLU A 110 -4.85 -13.91 -18.52
C GLU A 110 -4.71 -12.89 -19.64
N CYS A 111 -4.04 -13.28 -20.72
CA CYS A 111 -3.91 -12.43 -21.90
C CYS A 111 -5.16 -12.56 -22.78
N LEU A 112 -5.80 -11.42 -23.07
CA LEU A 112 -6.98 -11.36 -23.95
C LEU A 112 -6.61 -10.97 -25.39
N SER A 113 -5.37 -10.55 -25.62
CA SER A 113 -4.91 -10.08 -26.93
C SER A 113 -4.55 -11.24 -27.86
N SER A 114 -5.01 -11.18 -29.12
CA SER A 114 -4.75 -12.21 -30.13
C SER A 114 -3.26 -12.44 -30.38
N ASP A 115 -2.48 -11.37 -30.31
CA ASP A 115 -1.06 -11.35 -30.64
C ASP A 115 -0.17 -11.62 -29.40
N GLY A 116 -0.80 -11.97 -28.27
CA GLY A 116 -0.15 -12.09 -26.97
C GLY A 116 -0.01 -10.75 -26.23
N CYS A 117 0.47 -10.85 -25.00
CA CYS A 117 0.63 -9.74 -24.06
C CYS A 117 2.08 -9.69 -23.56
N ARG A 118 2.54 -8.51 -23.16
CA ARG A 118 3.79 -8.37 -22.38
C ARG A 118 3.45 -7.78 -21.03
N VAL A 119 3.58 -8.57 -19.98
CA VAL A 119 3.19 -8.20 -18.61
C VAL A 119 4.42 -7.71 -17.87
N GLN A 120 4.42 -6.45 -17.45
CA GLN A 120 5.40 -5.87 -16.55
C GLN A 120 4.91 -5.99 -15.10
N TYR A 121 5.74 -6.47 -14.19
CA TYR A 121 5.40 -6.59 -12.77
C TYR A 121 6.58 -6.26 -11.84
N MET A 122 6.28 -5.78 -10.64
CA MET A 122 7.26 -5.47 -9.60
C MET A 122 6.68 -5.73 -8.22
N GLY A 123 7.53 -6.12 -7.27
CA GLY A 123 7.11 -6.28 -5.87
C GLY A 123 6.76 -4.94 -5.24
N VAL A 124 5.68 -4.95 -4.46
CA VAL A 124 5.30 -3.84 -3.57
C VAL A 124 4.88 -4.42 -2.22
N THR A 125 4.87 -3.59 -1.19
CA THR A 125 4.33 -3.96 0.12
C THR A 125 2.99 -3.28 0.32
N PRO A 126 1.96 -3.97 0.87
CA PRO A 126 0.74 -3.27 1.27
C PRO A 126 1.05 -2.23 2.35
N SER A 127 0.12 -1.31 2.58
CA SER A 127 0.15 -0.54 3.82
C SER A 127 -0.28 -1.43 4.99
N VAL A 128 0.10 -1.04 6.20
CA VAL A 128 -0.19 -1.78 7.42
C VAL A 128 -0.61 -0.80 8.49
N TYR A 129 -1.63 -1.16 9.25
CA TYR A 129 -2.05 -0.42 10.43
C TYR A 129 -2.64 -1.40 11.44
N LEU A 130 -1.88 -1.70 12.49
CA LEU A 130 -2.21 -2.70 13.49
C LEU A 130 -2.37 -2.03 14.84
N LYS A 131 -3.43 -2.42 15.56
CA LYS A 131 -3.66 -2.08 16.96
C LYS A 131 -3.71 -3.36 17.77
N TYR A 132 -2.95 -3.44 18.85
CA TYR A 132 -2.96 -4.61 19.73
C TYR A 132 -2.61 -4.22 21.16
N ASP A 133 -3.14 -4.99 22.11
CA ASP A 133 -2.84 -4.84 23.53
C ASP A 133 -1.87 -5.95 23.94
N GLU A 134 -0.88 -5.59 24.76
CA GLU A 134 0.00 -6.55 25.42
C GLU A 134 0.15 -6.19 26.90
N LYS A 135 0.58 -7.15 27.72
CA LYS A 135 0.86 -6.92 29.14
C LYS A 135 2.32 -7.27 29.43
N ILE A 136 3.14 -6.26 29.69
CA ILE A 136 4.57 -6.41 29.97
C ILE A 136 4.80 -6.01 31.43
N LEU A 137 5.31 -6.95 32.24
CA LEU A 137 5.62 -6.71 33.67
C LEU A 137 4.46 -6.11 34.49
N GLY A 138 3.22 -6.46 34.16
CA GLY A 138 2.04 -5.96 34.86
C GLY A 138 1.43 -4.68 34.27
N ILE A 139 2.16 -3.99 33.40
CA ILE A 139 1.72 -2.79 32.68
C ILE A 139 1.00 -3.22 31.40
N ARG A 140 -0.20 -2.68 31.18
CA ARG A 140 -0.96 -2.82 29.94
C ARG A 140 -0.39 -1.82 28.92
N THR A 141 -0.05 -2.31 27.74
CA THR A 141 0.46 -1.48 26.66
C THR A 141 -0.45 -1.58 25.45
N HIS A 142 -1.02 -0.45 25.06
CA HIS A 142 -1.84 -0.27 23.88
C HIS A 142 -0.94 0.16 22.72
N ASN A 143 -0.65 -0.76 21.81
CA ASN A 143 0.28 -0.52 20.72
C ASN A 143 -0.47 -0.19 19.43
N THR A 144 -0.06 0.88 18.76
CA THR A 144 -0.42 1.18 17.36
C THR A 144 0.83 1.15 16.50
N VAL A 145 0.93 0.19 15.58
CA VAL A 145 2.06 0.08 14.64
C VAL A 145 1.56 0.24 13.21
N GLY A 146 2.25 1.04 12.41
CA GLY A 146 1.83 1.31 11.05
C GLY A 146 2.95 1.58 10.07
N PHE A 147 2.76 1.08 8.86
CA PHE A 147 3.62 1.26 7.70
C PHE A 147 2.77 1.78 6.54
N LYS A 148 2.92 3.04 6.17
CA LYS A 148 2.25 3.64 5.01
C LYS A 148 3.10 3.43 3.76
N THR A 149 2.68 2.57 2.83
CA THR A 149 3.41 2.38 1.58
C THR A 149 2.89 3.35 0.51
N ILE A 150 3.79 4.15 -0.05
CA ILE A 150 3.56 5.06 -1.16
C ILE A 150 4.35 4.54 -2.35
N VAL A 151 3.67 4.20 -3.45
CA VAL A 151 4.31 3.81 -4.72
C VAL A 151 4.17 4.94 -5.73
N SER A 152 5.23 5.21 -6.48
CA SER A 152 5.21 6.17 -7.58
C SER A 152 5.96 5.67 -8.80
N THR A 153 5.35 5.90 -9.95
CA THR A 153 5.89 5.64 -11.30
C THR A 153 5.96 6.92 -12.13
N LEU A 154 5.76 8.09 -11.52
CA LEU A 154 5.92 9.38 -12.19
C LEU A 154 7.38 9.57 -12.60
N ARG A 155 7.65 10.05 -13.81
CA ARG A 155 9.03 10.35 -14.25
C ARG A 155 9.68 11.47 -13.43
N LYS A 156 8.89 12.46 -13.02
CA LYS A 156 9.27 13.57 -12.15
C LYS A 156 8.23 13.76 -11.06
N GLY A 157 8.67 14.00 -9.83
CA GLY A 157 7.73 14.17 -8.73
C GLY A 157 8.39 14.41 -7.39
N ASN A 158 7.54 14.40 -6.36
CA ASN A 158 7.97 14.41 -4.98
C ASN A 158 7.06 13.52 -4.12
N ILE A 159 7.64 12.96 -3.05
CA ILE A 159 6.90 12.24 -2.00
C ILE A 159 7.34 12.73 -0.63
N LYS A 160 6.40 12.77 0.31
CA LYS A 160 6.66 13.09 1.71
C LYS A 160 6.58 11.81 2.54
N LEU A 161 7.69 11.41 3.15
CA LEU A 161 7.79 10.24 4.01
C LEU A 161 7.75 10.67 5.47
N GLY A 162 6.64 10.39 6.16
CA GLY A 162 6.45 10.74 7.56
C GLY A 162 6.93 9.67 8.53
N VAL A 163 7.42 10.10 9.69
CA VAL A 163 7.65 9.28 10.88
C VAL A 163 6.93 9.92 12.06
N SER A 164 6.25 9.10 12.85
CA SER A 164 5.62 9.51 14.11
C SER A 164 5.79 8.39 15.13
N THR A 165 6.45 8.70 16.24
CA THR A 165 6.59 7.81 17.39
C THR A 165 6.04 8.54 18.62
N SER A 166 5.13 7.92 19.36
CA SER A 166 4.72 8.42 20.67
C SER A 166 4.65 7.32 21.72
N TYR A 167 4.85 7.74 22.96
CA TYR A 167 4.75 6.97 24.18
C TYR A 167 4.01 7.87 25.16
N GLU A 168 2.85 7.45 25.64
CA GLU A 168 2.02 8.26 26.54
C GLU A 168 1.62 7.39 27.73
N LEU A 169 1.97 7.84 28.94
CA LEU A 169 1.50 7.22 30.16
C LEU A 169 0.04 7.64 30.36
N GLU A 170 -0.89 6.68 30.35
CA GLU A 170 -2.29 6.95 30.69
C GLU A 170 -2.49 6.92 32.21
N ASP A 171 -1.88 5.94 32.88
CA ASP A 171 -1.81 5.80 34.33
C ASP A 171 -0.60 4.92 34.74
N ASP A 172 -0.45 4.62 36.03
CA ASP A 172 0.67 3.82 36.57
C ASP A 172 0.72 2.37 36.01
N LYS A 173 -0.31 1.92 35.32
CA LYS A 173 -0.50 0.56 34.81
C LYS A 173 -0.88 0.51 33.34
N SER A 174 -0.99 1.64 32.63
CA SER A 174 -1.40 1.71 31.24
C SER A 174 -0.56 2.69 30.44
N VAL A 175 -0.15 2.25 29.24
CA VAL A 175 0.70 3.01 28.33
C VAL A 175 0.19 2.89 26.90
N ASP A 176 0.05 4.03 26.23
CA ASP A 176 -0.21 4.13 24.81
C ASP A 176 1.11 4.28 24.05
N THR A 177 1.37 3.38 23.11
CA THR A 177 2.49 3.51 22.17
C THR A 177 1.97 3.61 20.75
N LYS A 178 2.59 4.47 19.95
CA LYS A 178 2.28 4.61 18.53
C LYS A 178 3.57 4.74 17.75
N ARG A 179 3.71 3.95 16.69
CA ARG A 179 4.79 4.06 15.72
C ARG A 179 4.24 3.93 14.31
N ILE A 180 4.21 5.04 13.58
CA ILE A 180 3.80 5.10 12.18
C ILE A 180 4.98 5.58 11.35
N ILE A 181 5.36 4.84 10.33
CA ILE A 181 6.39 5.23 9.35
C ILE A 181 5.84 5.12 7.92
N ALA A 182 6.44 5.84 6.98
CA ALA A 182 6.15 5.75 5.56
C ALA A 182 7.26 5.04 4.78
N HIS A 183 6.89 4.19 3.82
CA HIS A 183 7.80 3.59 2.85
C HIS A 183 7.51 4.18 1.46
N GLY A 184 8.55 4.64 0.78
CA GLY A 184 8.47 5.11 -0.61
C GLY A 184 9.03 4.07 -1.57
N ILE A 185 8.28 3.74 -2.62
CA ILE A 185 8.75 2.94 -3.75
C ILE A 185 8.64 3.82 -5.00
N ILE A 186 9.77 4.27 -5.55
CA ILE A 186 9.79 5.11 -6.77
C ILE A 186 10.46 4.32 -7.88
N SER A 187 9.73 3.96 -8.94
CA SER A 187 10.24 3.17 -10.05
C SER A 187 9.95 3.84 -11.39
N THR A 188 10.96 4.07 -12.21
CA THR A 188 10.86 4.81 -13.48
C THR A 188 11.64 4.06 -14.57
N PRO A 189 11.28 4.25 -15.86
CA PRO A 189 12.07 3.66 -16.95
C PRO A 189 13.46 4.29 -17.03
N ASP A 190 13.54 5.58 -16.75
CA ASP A 190 14.78 6.35 -16.87
C ASP A 190 15.56 6.38 -15.56
N LEU A 191 16.88 6.57 -15.67
CA LEU A 191 17.72 7.00 -14.55
C LEU A 191 17.23 8.36 -14.05
N LYS A 192 17.05 8.47 -12.73
CA LYS A 192 16.64 9.70 -12.05
C LYS A 192 17.68 10.13 -11.03
N LYS A 193 17.86 11.44 -10.93
CA LYS A 193 18.53 12.09 -9.80
C LYS A 193 17.49 12.38 -8.73
N GLY A 194 17.82 12.05 -7.49
CA GLY A 194 16.97 12.37 -6.34
C GLY A 194 17.62 13.42 -5.47
N THR A 195 16.81 14.23 -4.79
CA THR A 195 17.23 15.05 -3.67
C THR A 195 16.34 14.77 -2.47
N PHE A 196 16.86 14.96 -1.27
CA PHE A 196 16.08 14.86 -0.05
C PHE A 196 16.21 16.12 0.80
N LYS A 197 15.16 16.39 1.57
CA LYS A 197 15.14 17.36 2.66
C LYS A 197 14.39 16.74 3.84
N ARG A 198 15.04 16.60 4.99
CA ARG A 198 14.48 15.99 6.20
C ARG A 198 14.31 17.01 7.32
N GLU A 199 13.24 16.86 8.08
CA GLU A 199 13.02 17.55 9.36
C GLU A 199 13.89 16.93 10.46
N LYS A 200 14.07 17.65 11.58
CA LYS A 200 15.02 17.30 12.67
C LYS A 200 14.98 15.82 13.09
N TYR A 201 13.80 15.26 13.32
CA TYR A 201 13.67 13.90 13.86
C TYR A 201 13.45 12.83 12.80
N ALA A 202 13.32 13.22 11.54
CA ALA A 202 13.04 12.30 10.46
C ALA A 202 14.31 11.94 9.71
N ASP A 203 14.33 10.69 9.26
CA ASP A 203 15.34 10.17 8.37
C ASP A 203 14.74 9.10 7.45
N PHE A 204 15.57 8.57 6.56
CA PHE A 204 15.25 7.43 5.74
C PHE A 204 16.51 6.61 5.44
N ALA A 205 16.33 5.37 5.01
CA ALA A 205 17.40 4.54 4.48
C ALA A 205 16.94 3.83 3.19
N LEU A 206 17.91 3.47 2.35
CA LEU A 206 17.67 2.75 1.10
C LEU A 206 17.66 1.24 1.34
N LYS A 207 16.54 0.57 1.05
CA LYS A 207 16.35 -0.90 1.13
C LYS A 207 16.53 -1.53 2.52
N VAL A 208 16.86 -0.75 3.55
CA VAL A 208 17.11 -1.21 4.92
C VAL A 208 16.43 -0.28 5.92
N ASN A 209 16.23 -0.76 7.15
CA ASN A 209 15.70 0.07 8.22
C ASN A 209 16.72 1.14 8.64
N THR A 210 16.22 2.30 9.07
CA THR A 210 17.02 3.33 9.73
C THR A 210 17.55 2.83 11.08
N SER A 211 18.76 3.23 11.41
CA SER A 211 19.51 2.91 12.62
C SER A 211 20.55 4.00 12.87
N LYS A 212 21.16 4.02 14.06
CA LYS A 212 22.27 4.92 14.36
C LYS A 212 23.43 4.83 13.35
N LEU A 213 23.64 3.67 12.74
CA LEU A 213 24.75 3.40 11.82
C LEU A 213 24.53 3.94 10.41
N ASN A 214 23.29 4.22 10.02
CA ASN A 214 22.95 4.68 8.67
C ASN A 214 22.07 5.94 8.67
N ASN A 215 22.06 6.69 9.77
CA ASN A 215 21.43 8.01 9.81
C ASN A 215 22.22 9.03 9.00
N HIS A 216 21.50 9.89 8.27
CA HIS A 216 22.10 11.01 7.55
C HIS A 216 22.50 12.10 8.54
N LYS A 217 23.74 12.58 8.44
CA LYS A 217 24.21 13.74 9.21
C LYS A 217 23.52 15.02 8.72
N GLU A 218 23.58 15.25 7.41
CA GLU A 218 22.97 16.42 6.78
C GLU A 218 21.44 16.32 6.71
N ARG A 219 20.76 17.47 6.78
CA ARG A 219 19.30 17.57 6.62
C ARG A 219 18.84 17.68 5.16
N SER A 220 19.78 17.81 4.24
CA SER A 220 19.51 17.79 2.81
C SER A 220 20.67 17.17 2.05
N GLY A 221 20.38 16.58 0.90
CA GLY A 221 21.41 16.00 0.06
C GLY A 221 20.85 15.40 -1.22
N THR A 222 21.70 14.69 -1.94
CA THR A 222 21.38 14.00 -3.18
C THR A 222 21.29 12.50 -2.96
N LEU A 223 20.41 11.84 -3.71
CA LEU A 223 20.36 10.39 -3.83
C LEU A 223 21.25 9.94 -5.00
N PRO A 224 21.85 8.74 -4.92
CA PRO A 224 22.58 8.16 -6.05
C PRO A 224 21.61 7.91 -7.21
N GLU A 225 22.03 8.12 -8.45
CA GLU A 225 21.17 7.88 -9.61
C GLU A 225 20.69 6.43 -9.68
N ALA A 226 19.39 6.23 -9.88
CA ALA A 226 18.81 4.89 -10.00
C ALA A 226 17.47 4.90 -10.73
N THR A 227 17.15 3.80 -11.43
CA THR A 227 15.81 3.56 -11.99
C THR A 227 14.79 3.18 -10.92
N SER A 228 15.23 2.80 -9.71
CA SER A 228 14.34 2.47 -8.59
C SER A 228 14.89 2.91 -7.23
N TYR A 229 14.04 3.51 -6.40
CA TYR A 229 14.30 3.79 -4.99
C TYR A 229 13.31 3.02 -4.11
N GLN A 230 13.84 2.29 -3.12
CA GLN A 230 13.06 1.77 -2.00
C GLN A 230 13.52 2.51 -0.74
N LEU A 231 12.68 3.41 -0.26
CA LEU A 231 12.96 4.36 0.82
C LEU A 231 12.18 3.94 2.06
N ILE A 232 12.86 3.66 3.15
CA ILE A 232 12.24 3.31 4.43
C ILE A 232 12.47 4.47 5.38
N SER A 233 11.42 5.20 5.77
CA SER A 233 11.55 6.28 6.75
C SER A 233 11.73 5.75 8.17
N GLY A 234 12.29 6.58 9.02
CA GLY A 234 12.40 6.31 10.44
C GLY A 234 12.97 7.50 11.19
N LEU A 235 13.36 7.27 12.44
CA LEU A 235 13.91 8.32 13.29
C LEU A 235 15.37 8.58 12.92
N ASN A 236 15.75 9.85 12.97
CA ASN A 236 17.16 10.21 13.10
C ASN A 236 17.57 9.99 14.57
N TYR A 237 18.26 8.90 14.86
CA TYR A 237 18.54 8.51 16.24
C TYR A 237 19.55 9.45 16.91
N ALA A 238 20.49 10.03 16.15
CA ALA A 238 21.45 11.01 16.69
C ALA A 238 20.74 12.30 17.15
N GLU A 239 19.72 12.74 16.43
CA GLU A 239 18.91 13.91 16.82
C GLU A 239 17.76 13.55 17.78
N SER A 240 17.57 12.27 18.12
CA SER A 240 16.55 11.78 19.06
C SER A 240 17.15 11.21 20.36
N GLU A 241 18.44 11.40 20.62
CA GLU A 241 19.09 10.94 21.86
C GLU A 241 18.75 11.81 23.08
N ASP A 242 18.22 13.03 22.88
CA ASP A 242 17.85 13.97 23.94
C ASP A 242 16.63 13.56 24.78
N TYR A 243 16.04 12.36 24.57
CA TYR A 243 14.79 11.96 25.21
C TYR A 243 15.02 10.98 26.36
N SER A 244 14.76 11.44 27.59
CA SER A 244 14.88 10.64 28.80
C SER A 244 13.69 9.68 29.00
N PRO A 245 13.93 8.42 29.40
CA PRO A 245 12.87 7.49 29.80
C PRO A 245 12.17 8.01 31.07
N GLY A 246 10.84 8.14 31.04
CA GLY A 246 10.03 8.53 32.21
C GLY A 246 8.98 9.62 31.96
N SER A 247 8.88 10.17 30.75
CA SER A 247 7.84 11.15 30.38
C SER A 247 7.10 10.72 29.12
N SER A 248 5.88 11.24 28.93
CA SER A 248 5.18 11.10 27.65
C SER A 248 5.98 11.76 26.54
N ILE A 249 6.32 11.00 25.51
CA ILE A 249 7.16 11.42 24.38
C ILE A 249 6.30 11.43 23.13
N LYS A 250 6.40 12.49 22.34
CA LYS A 250 5.83 12.56 20.99
C LYS A 250 6.86 13.15 20.04
N ILE A 251 7.38 12.30 19.16
CA ILE A 251 8.36 12.65 18.14
C ILE A 251 7.70 12.45 16.78
N SER A 252 7.76 13.48 15.95
CA SER A 252 7.29 13.38 14.57
C SER A 252 8.14 14.23 13.66
N GLY A 253 8.22 13.81 12.41
CA GLY A 253 8.85 14.57 11.36
C GLY A 253 8.62 13.93 10.01
N SER A 254 9.24 14.50 8.99
CA SER A 254 9.13 14.01 7.63
C SER A 254 10.38 14.28 6.80
N THR A 255 10.55 13.42 5.79
CA THR A 255 11.54 13.60 4.73
C THR A 255 10.80 13.78 3.41
N THR A 256 11.03 14.89 2.73
CA THR A 256 10.59 15.08 1.34
C THR A 256 11.67 14.58 0.41
N ILE A 257 11.28 13.71 -0.52
CA ILE A 257 12.13 13.21 -1.61
C ILE A 257 11.60 13.82 -2.91
N ASN A 258 12.46 14.51 -3.65
CA ASN A 258 12.16 15.00 -5.00
C ASN A 258 13.00 14.20 -6.00
N TRP A 259 12.47 13.94 -7.19
CA TRP A 259 13.23 13.32 -8.26
C TRP A 259 12.85 13.86 -9.63
N GLU A 260 13.81 13.78 -10.55
CA GLU A 260 13.64 14.09 -11.96
C GLU A 260 14.64 13.28 -12.80
N PRO A 261 14.41 13.15 -14.12
CA PRO A 261 15.32 12.44 -15.02
C PRO A 261 16.76 13.00 -14.99
N SER A 262 17.77 12.13 -15.05
CA SER A 262 19.19 12.51 -14.92
C SER A 262 19.78 13.27 -16.12
N LYS A 263 19.15 13.20 -17.31
CA LYS A 263 19.59 13.80 -18.59
C LYS A 263 18.42 14.50 -19.31
N ASN A 264 18.72 15.53 -20.11
CA ASN A 264 17.77 16.12 -21.05
C ASN A 264 17.26 15.04 -22.02
N GLU A 265 15.96 15.06 -22.30
CA GLU A 265 15.16 14.07 -23.03
C GLU A 265 15.71 13.66 -24.42
N ALA A 266 16.69 14.38 -24.97
CA ALA A 266 17.27 14.16 -26.30
C ALA A 266 18.24 12.96 -26.45
N GLN A 267 18.49 12.18 -25.39
CA GLN A 267 19.38 10.99 -25.46
C GLN A 267 18.76 9.71 -24.90
N LEU A 268 17.46 9.71 -24.62
CA LEU A 268 16.72 8.52 -24.17
C LEU A 268 15.64 8.15 -25.20
N GLU A 269 16.03 8.03 -26.47
CA GLU A 269 15.48 6.98 -27.35
C GLU A 269 16.10 5.62 -26.96
N ASN A 270 16.19 5.31 -25.66
CA ASN A 270 16.50 3.97 -25.22
C ASN A 270 15.17 3.27 -24.95
N ASP A 271 14.91 2.29 -25.82
CA ASP A 271 13.87 1.27 -25.92
C ASP A 271 13.60 0.45 -24.63
N ALA A 272 13.72 1.03 -23.44
CA ALA A 272 13.35 0.36 -22.20
C ALA A 272 11.83 0.20 -22.17
N GLU A 273 11.37 -1.00 -22.53
CA GLU A 273 9.95 -1.36 -22.46
C GLU A 273 9.38 -1.01 -21.07
N TRP A 274 8.38 -0.14 -21.05
CA TRP A 274 7.76 0.35 -19.84
C TRP A 274 6.26 0.51 -20.05
N TYR A 275 5.48 -0.13 -19.19
CA TYR A 275 4.03 -0.21 -19.32
C TYR A 275 3.28 0.40 -18.13
N TYR A 276 3.96 0.66 -17.00
CA TYR A 276 3.28 1.29 -15.87
C TYR A 276 2.73 2.67 -16.24
N PRO A 277 1.46 2.96 -15.93
CA PRO A 277 0.94 4.31 -16.04
C PRO A 277 1.66 5.22 -15.05
N GLU A 278 1.72 6.51 -15.34
CA GLU A 278 2.19 7.52 -14.38
C GLU A 278 1.21 7.62 -13.21
N VAL A 279 1.61 7.11 -12.04
CA VAL A 279 0.81 7.16 -10.81
C VAL A 279 1.68 7.52 -9.61
N SER A 280 1.05 8.11 -8.59
CA SER A 280 1.60 8.22 -7.24
C SER A 280 0.46 7.92 -6.28
N ALA A 281 0.57 6.83 -5.52
CA ALA A 281 -0.55 6.27 -4.78
C ALA A 281 -0.09 5.74 -3.41
N THR A 282 -0.93 5.96 -2.40
CA THR A 282 -0.82 5.25 -1.13
C THR A 282 -1.55 3.91 -1.24
N LEU A 283 -0.86 2.82 -0.93
CA LEU A 283 -1.42 1.47 -1.05
C LEU A 283 -2.35 1.13 0.13
N SER A 284 -3.29 0.21 -0.10
CA SER A 284 -4.30 -0.16 0.90
C SER A 284 -3.73 -0.93 2.10
N THR A 285 -4.40 -0.82 3.25
CA THR A 285 -4.21 -1.71 4.41
C THR A 285 -5.08 -2.97 4.36
N SER A 286 -6.13 -2.99 3.52
CA SER A 286 -7.09 -4.10 3.45
C SER A 286 -6.64 -5.26 2.56
N GLY A 287 -5.56 -5.08 1.80
CA GLY A 287 -5.25 -5.96 0.66
C GLY A 287 -6.30 -5.83 -0.45
N GLY A 288 -6.18 -6.69 -1.47
CA GLY A 288 -7.12 -6.77 -2.60
C GLY A 288 -6.53 -6.34 -3.94
N ALA A 289 -7.40 -6.15 -4.92
CA ALA A 289 -7.06 -5.89 -6.31
C ALA A 289 -7.51 -4.47 -6.71
N TYR A 290 -6.62 -3.71 -7.36
CA TYR A 290 -6.82 -2.28 -7.62
C TYR A 290 -6.44 -1.92 -9.06
N THR A 291 -7.19 -0.99 -9.65
CA THR A 291 -6.92 -0.35 -10.94
C THR A 291 -6.26 1.00 -10.75
N LYS A 292 -5.90 1.67 -11.86
CA LYS A 292 -5.38 3.05 -11.83
C LYS A 292 -6.32 4.03 -11.11
N ASP A 293 -7.63 3.83 -11.21
CA ASP A 293 -8.62 4.80 -10.70
C ASP A 293 -8.85 4.68 -9.19
N ASN A 294 -8.53 3.54 -8.61
CA ASN A 294 -8.78 3.27 -7.19
C ASN A 294 -7.52 2.81 -6.42
N ILE A 295 -6.33 2.82 -7.01
CA ILE A 295 -5.09 2.44 -6.32
C ILE A 295 -4.74 3.35 -5.14
N ASN A 296 -5.09 4.64 -5.20
CA ASN A 296 -4.74 5.61 -4.17
C ASN A 296 -5.73 5.54 -3.00
N GLN A 297 -5.34 4.83 -1.96
CA GLN A 297 -6.15 4.57 -0.78
C GLN A 297 -5.76 5.50 0.37
N LYS A 298 -6.74 5.86 1.20
CA LYS A 298 -6.48 6.65 2.39
C LYS A 298 -5.81 5.80 3.47
N TYR A 299 -4.71 6.27 4.02
CA TYR A 299 -4.04 5.58 5.12
C TYR A 299 -4.73 5.89 6.47
N PRO A 300 -4.99 4.89 7.33
CA PRO A 300 -5.56 5.14 8.65
C PRO A 300 -4.68 6.06 9.50
N GLY A 301 -5.27 7.10 10.08
CA GLY A 301 -4.55 8.07 10.89
C GLY A 301 -3.95 9.25 10.12
N ASP A 302 -3.97 9.23 8.78
CA ASP A 302 -3.84 10.46 8.01
C ASP A 302 -5.11 11.28 8.28
N GLY A 303 -4.96 12.37 9.03
CA GLY A 303 -6.03 13.30 9.33
C GLY A 303 -6.71 13.77 8.04
N SER A 304 -7.81 13.11 7.68
CA SER A 304 -8.82 13.61 6.77
C SER A 304 -10.16 13.17 7.35
N SER A 305 -11.07 14.11 7.39
CA SER A 305 -12.26 14.15 8.22
C SER A 305 -13.18 12.95 7.98
N ALA A 306 -13.84 12.50 9.06
CA ALA A 306 -15.12 11.81 8.96
C ALA A 306 -16.12 12.54 8.02
N GLY A 307 -15.87 13.81 7.69
CA GLY A 307 -16.62 14.64 6.77
C GLY A 307 -16.77 14.11 5.34
N VAL A 308 -15.85 13.32 4.76
CA VAL A 308 -16.09 12.78 3.39
C VAL A 308 -17.05 11.59 3.40
N ILE A 309 -16.91 10.69 4.39
CA ILE A 309 -17.84 9.57 4.55
C ILE A 309 -19.22 10.09 4.99
N VAL A 310 -19.26 11.07 5.90
CA VAL A 310 -20.49 11.77 6.28
C VAL A 310 -21.09 12.53 5.09
N ALA A 311 -20.30 13.21 4.25
CA ALA A 311 -20.81 13.88 3.06
C ALA A 311 -21.42 12.92 2.05
N VAL A 312 -20.79 11.76 1.79
CA VAL A 312 -21.36 10.73 0.91
C VAL A 312 -22.68 10.19 1.49
N VAL A 313 -22.73 9.91 2.80
CA VAL A 313 -23.96 9.44 3.47
C VAL A 313 -25.06 10.51 3.43
N VAL A 314 -24.73 11.79 3.66
CA VAL A 314 -25.69 12.91 3.60
C VAL A 314 -26.21 13.12 2.18
N ILE A 315 -25.36 13.02 1.17
CA ILE A 315 -25.77 13.11 -0.25
C ILE A 315 -26.71 11.94 -0.59
N CYS A 316 -26.38 10.71 -0.20
CA CYS A 316 -27.26 9.55 -0.40
C CYS A 316 -28.61 9.72 0.30
N MET A 317 -28.65 10.26 1.52
CA MET A 317 -29.89 10.53 2.24
C MET A 317 -30.72 11.64 1.57
N LEU A 318 -30.09 12.72 1.07
CA LEU A 318 -30.78 13.77 0.32
C LEU A 318 -31.41 13.23 -0.98
N VAL A 319 -30.69 12.39 -1.73
CA VAL A 319 -31.21 11.74 -2.93
C VAL A 319 -32.40 10.84 -2.60
N ALA A 320 -32.29 10.04 -1.52
CA ALA A 320 -33.41 9.20 -1.07
C ALA A 320 -34.64 10.04 -0.66
N CYS A 321 -34.46 11.15 0.05
CA CYS A 321 -35.54 12.06 0.43
C CYS A 321 -36.20 12.72 -0.80
N ILE A 322 -35.43 13.11 -1.81
CA ILE A 322 -35.97 13.67 -3.06
C ILE A 322 -36.82 12.61 -3.78
N ILE A 323 -36.33 11.38 -3.90
CA ILE A 323 -37.08 10.27 -4.53
C ILE A 323 -38.41 10.03 -3.80
N ILE A 324 -38.38 9.96 -2.46
CA ILE A 324 -39.58 9.77 -1.64
C ILE A 324 -40.55 10.95 -1.83
N GLY A 325 -40.05 12.19 -1.82
CA GLY A 325 -40.85 13.39 -2.03
C GLY A 325 -41.54 13.40 -3.40
N VAL A 326 -40.82 13.02 -4.46
CA VAL A 326 -41.37 12.90 -5.82
C VAL A 326 -42.46 11.83 -5.88
N VAL A 327 -42.24 10.66 -5.27
CA VAL A 327 -43.23 9.58 -5.22
C VAL A 327 -44.51 10.04 -4.49
N ILE A 328 -44.37 10.67 -3.32
CA ILE A 328 -45.52 11.19 -2.56
C ILE A 328 -46.26 12.28 -3.36
N TYR A 329 -45.54 13.17 -4.04
CA TYR A 329 -46.14 14.20 -4.88
C TYR A 329 -46.98 13.59 -6.00
N PHE A 330 -46.45 12.60 -6.74
CA PHE A 330 -47.21 11.92 -7.80
C PHE A 330 -48.40 11.13 -7.26
N MET A 331 -48.27 10.48 -6.09
CA MET A 331 -49.39 9.80 -5.44
C MET A 331 -50.49 10.77 -5.01
N LYS A 332 -50.14 11.96 -4.50
CA LYS A 332 -51.11 13.00 -4.13
C LYS A 332 -51.77 13.62 -5.36
N LYS A 333 -51.00 13.90 -6.42
CA LYS A 333 -51.53 14.42 -7.68
C LYS A 333 -52.54 13.45 -8.31
N LYS A 334 -52.22 12.16 -8.37
CA LYS A 334 -53.13 11.13 -8.90
C LYS A 334 -54.44 11.03 -8.10
N LYS A 335 -54.39 11.26 -6.78
CA LYS A 335 -55.61 11.33 -5.95
C LYS A 335 -56.43 12.60 -6.19
N ALA A 336 -55.78 13.74 -6.44
CA ALA A 336 -56.48 14.98 -6.76
C ALA A 336 -57.18 14.90 -8.12
N ASP A 337 -56.49 14.31 -9.12
CA ASP A 337 -57.05 14.09 -10.45
C ASP A 337 -58.25 13.12 -10.38
N SER A 338 -58.21 12.08 -9.54
CA SER A 338 -59.36 11.17 -9.34
C SER A 338 -60.55 11.78 -8.59
N TYR A 339 -60.37 12.92 -7.91
CA TYR A 339 -61.46 13.63 -7.21
C TYR A 339 -62.16 14.67 -8.07
N ASN A 340 -61.55 15.09 -9.18
CA ASN A 340 -62.14 16.05 -10.12
C ASN A 340 -62.90 15.37 -11.29
N GLU A 341 -62.93 14.04 -11.33
CA GLU A 341 -63.72 13.24 -12.29
C GLU A 341 -65.05 12.71 -11.71
N VAL A 342 -65.53 13.27 -10.60
CA VAL A 342 -66.85 12.94 -10.01
C VAL A 342 -67.85 14.07 -10.23
#